data_AF-A0A5C6CH37-F1
#
_entry.id   AF-A0A5C6CH37-F1
#
_cell.length_a   1.000
_cell.length_b   1.000
_cell.length_c   1.000
_cell.angle_alpha   90.00
_cell.angle_beta   90.00
_cell.angle_gamma   90.00
#
_symmetry.space_group_name_H-M   'P 1'
#
loop_
_entity.id
_entity.type
_entity.pdbx_description
1 polymer ?
#
loop_
_entity_poly.entity_id
_entity_poly.type
_entity_poly.pdbx_seq_one_letter_code
_entity_poly.pdbx_strand_id
1 'polypeptide(L)'
;MRTTSFTAAVYLACLSICATSSAQSFAGLGDLAGGSFESFAGNLSSDGSFVTGVSTSTVGGEAFLWTQGTGMVGLGMPSGSASSEGTAVSDDGGTVAGSHMPDVPFANPRAMQWTSNSAADFDPFPVGALGSSANDTSANGAVIVGSYIVELVGTMAYHWKNNVLTTIDGGGSTGLSANGEVVVGVLGDVGSSTEAFRWTAGGGVVGLGELPGGLTNSSALGVSADGQVVVGDSDSTLGLQAFRWTEATNMVGLGFLTGGSFSSATDTTADGSIVVGIASMGADSDPFIWDDSNGIRNLVDVLTNDFGLGIALTGWDLIEATAISDDGRVIIGNGINPDGNFEGWIARIPEPGTALLGVLASLGLQFARRRCS
;
A
#
# COMPACT_ATOMS: atom_id res chain seq x y z
N MET A 1 15.93 -72.83 -14.87
CA MET A 1 15.00 -71.71 -15.08
C MET A 1 14.98 -70.88 -13.81
N ARG A 2 15.70 -69.76 -13.78
CA ARG A 2 15.67 -68.80 -12.67
C ARG A 2 14.76 -67.64 -13.12
N THR A 3 13.62 -67.50 -12.46
CA THR A 3 12.72 -66.36 -12.61
C THR A 3 13.19 -65.23 -11.70
N THR A 4 13.69 -64.15 -12.30
CA THR A 4 14.00 -62.89 -11.60
C THR A 4 12.75 -62.00 -11.59
N SER A 5 12.21 -61.75 -10.40
CA SER A 5 11.18 -60.75 -10.15
C SER A 5 11.75 -59.34 -10.27
N PHE A 6 11.11 -58.49 -11.07
CA PHE A 6 11.31 -57.04 -11.09
C PHE A 6 10.36 -56.39 -10.09
N THR A 7 10.88 -55.88 -8.98
CA THR A 7 10.19 -54.90 -8.13
C THR A 7 10.62 -53.50 -8.56
N ALA A 8 9.71 -52.74 -9.16
CA ALA A 8 9.91 -51.33 -9.46
C ALA A 8 9.72 -50.52 -8.17
N ALA A 9 10.78 -49.88 -7.68
CA ALA A 9 10.69 -48.90 -6.60
C ALA A 9 10.33 -47.54 -7.20
N VAL A 10 9.12 -47.06 -6.91
CA VAL A 10 8.71 -45.68 -7.19
C VAL A 10 9.28 -44.81 -6.06
N TYR A 11 10.33 -44.04 -6.37
CA TYR A 11 10.82 -42.98 -5.49
C TYR A 11 9.90 -41.75 -5.64
N LEU A 12 9.02 -41.54 -4.67
CA LEU A 12 8.29 -40.29 -4.52
C LEU A 12 9.22 -39.31 -3.78
N ALA A 13 9.93 -38.47 -4.52
CA ALA A 13 10.69 -37.37 -3.93
C ALA A 13 9.71 -36.24 -3.58
N CYS A 14 9.22 -36.21 -2.34
CA CYS A 14 8.67 -34.98 -1.77
C CYS A 14 9.84 -34.00 -1.62
N LEU A 15 9.98 -33.06 -2.56
CA LEU A 15 10.70 -31.83 -2.31
C LEU A 15 9.92 -31.05 -1.25
N SER A 16 10.26 -31.27 0.02
CA SER A 16 9.95 -30.32 1.08
C SER A 16 10.73 -29.04 0.78
N ILE A 17 10.09 -28.09 0.12
CA ILE A 17 10.55 -26.70 0.10
C ILE A 17 10.43 -26.25 1.55
N CYS A 18 11.56 -26.24 2.27
CA CYS A 18 11.62 -25.60 3.57
C CYS A 18 11.57 -24.10 3.28
N ALA A 19 10.35 -23.54 3.20
CA ALA A 19 10.20 -22.10 3.32
C ALA A 19 10.77 -21.74 4.70
N THR A 20 11.86 -20.97 4.72
CA THR A 20 12.32 -20.35 5.95
C THR A 20 11.22 -19.42 6.39
N SER A 21 10.50 -19.76 7.46
CA SER A 21 9.55 -18.84 8.08
C SER A 21 10.33 -17.58 8.45
N SER A 22 10.04 -16.46 7.81
CA SER A 22 10.54 -15.17 8.28
C SER A 22 10.03 -14.97 9.70
N ALA A 23 10.92 -14.60 10.63
CA ALA A 23 10.50 -14.29 11.99
C ALA A 23 9.63 -13.02 11.97
N GLN A 24 8.60 -12.97 12.81
CA GLN A 24 7.86 -11.74 13.02
C GLN A 24 8.76 -10.66 13.62
N SER A 25 8.61 -9.41 13.18
CA SER A 25 9.35 -8.27 13.71
C SER A 25 8.57 -6.98 13.55
N PHE A 26 8.88 -6.00 14.39
CA PHE A 26 8.40 -4.63 14.29
C PHE A 26 9.55 -3.66 14.54
N ALA A 27 9.64 -2.59 13.76
CA ALA A 27 10.65 -1.55 13.92
C ALA A 27 10.12 -0.20 13.38
N GLY A 28 10.61 0.90 13.97
CA GLY A 28 10.55 2.21 13.32
C GLY A 28 11.53 2.29 12.15
N LEU A 29 11.22 3.12 11.16
CA LEU A 29 12.07 3.32 9.97
C LEU A 29 13.27 4.24 10.24
N GLY A 30 13.22 5.04 11.32
CA GLY A 30 14.14 6.15 11.59
C GLY A 30 13.81 7.40 10.79
N ASP A 31 14.75 8.33 10.75
CA ASP A 31 14.67 9.63 10.05
C ASP A 31 15.91 9.91 9.19
N LEU A 32 15.80 10.92 8.33
CA LEU A 32 16.95 11.52 7.66
C LEU A 32 17.72 12.41 8.63
N ALA A 33 19.05 12.33 8.57
CA ALA A 33 19.89 13.12 9.45
C ALA A 33 19.80 14.64 9.16
N GLY A 34 19.87 15.43 10.23
CA GLY A 34 20.08 16.88 10.19
C GLY A 34 18.81 17.74 10.21
N GLY A 35 17.63 17.12 10.21
CA GLY A 35 16.35 17.75 10.51
C GLY A 35 15.88 17.53 11.95
N SER A 36 14.62 17.87 12.24
CA SER A 36 13.90 17.30 13.39
C SER A 36 13.59 15.83 13.12
N PHE A 37 13.56 15.00 14.17
CA PHE A 37 13.20 13.60 14.02
C PHE A 37 11.74 13.48 13.62
N GLU A 38 11.51 13.19 12.34
CA GLU A 38 10.18 13.02 11.77
C GLU A 38 10.27 12.26 10.45
N SER A 39 9.45 11.22 10.30
CA SER A 39 9.31 10.47 9.05
C SER A 39 7.90 9.95 8.86
N PHE A 40 7.50 9.85 7.58
CA PHE A 40 6.22 9.32 7.14
C PHE A 40 6.46 8.29 6.05
N ALA A 41 5.94 7.08 6.24
CA ALA A 41 6.00 5.99 5.28
C ALA A 41 4.77 6.04 4.36
N GLY A 42 4.97 6.30 3.07
CA GLY A 42 3.89 6.43 2.10
C GLY A 42 3.51 5.11 1.45
N ASN A 43 4.50 4.35 1.00
CA ASN A 43 4.28 3.15 0.18
C ASN A 43 5.49 2.18 0.24
N LEU A 44 5.28 0.90 -0.11
CA LEU A 44 6.33 -0.10 -0.25
C LEU A 44 6.29 -0.79 -1.62
N SER A 45 7.42 -1.35 -2.03
CA SER A 45 7.48 -2.26 -3.18
C SER A 45 6.62 -3.52 -2.95
N SER A 46 6.22 -4.19 -4.03
CA SER A 46 5.33 -5.37 -3.97
C SER A 46 5.91 -6.49 -3.10
N ASP A 47 7.24 -6.60 -3.03
CA ASP A 47 7.96 -7.59 -2.21
C ASP A 47 8.31 -7.11 -0.78
N GLY A 48 8.00 -5.85 -0.44
CA GLY A 48 8.27 -5.22 0.85
C GLY A 48 9.75 -5.08 1.22
N SER A 49 10.61 -4.98 0.20
CA SER A 49 12.04 -4.73 0.36
C SER A 49 12.41 -3.24 0.36
N PHE A 50 11.61 -2.40 -0.30
CA PHE A 50 11.78 -0.95 -0.40
C PHE A 50 10.60 -0.20 0.20
N VAL A 51 10.88 0.90 0.90
CA VAL A 51 9.86 1.83 1.40
C VAL A 51 10.21 3.24 0.95
N THR A 52 9.21 4.00 0.53
CA THR A 52 9.36 5.43 0.23
C THR A 52 8.36 6.28 1.01
N GLY A 53 8.59 7.58 1.02
CA GLY A 53 7.84 8.53 1.81
C GLY A 53 8.60 9.85 1.93
N VAL A 54 8.37 10.57 3.02
CA VAL A 54 9.03 11.85 3.32
C VAL A 54 9.61 11.84 4.74
N SER A 55 10.79 12.44 4.90
CA SER A 55 11.39 12.67 6.23
C SER A 55 12.04 14.04 6.28
N THR A 56 12.11 14.65 7.46
CA THR A 56 12.72 15.96 7.63
C THR A 56 14.24 15.86 7.59
N SER A 57 14.88 16.61 6.69
CA SER A 57 16.33 16.69 6.56
C SER A 57 16.83 18.14 6.68
N THR A 58 18.13 18.37 6.45
CA THR A 58 18.70 19.72 6.43
C THR A 58 18.11 20.67 5.36
N VAL A 59 17.40 20.13 4.37
CA VAL A 59 16.82 20.90 3.26
C VAL A 59 15.29 21.02 3.35
N GLY A 60 14.68 20.59 4.45
CA GLY A 60 13.22 20.52 4.63
C GLY A 60 12.71 19.08 4.52
N GLY A 61 11.43 18.92 4.20
CA GLY A 61 10.87 17.59 3.93
C GLY A 61 11.50 17.00 2.67
N GLU A 62 12.09 15.82 2.76
CA GLU A 62 12.82 15.17 1.67
C GLU A 62 12.30 13.76 1.42
N ALA A 63 12.07 13.45 0.14
CA ALA A 63 11.71 12.12 -0.29
C ALA A 63 12.84 11.14 0.07
N PHE A 64 12.49 9.94 0.52
CA PHE A 64 13.48 8.92 0.86
C PHE A 64 13.24 7.60 0.14
N LEU A 65 14.29 6.80 0.06
CA LEU A 65 14.24 5.36 -0.20
C LEU A 65 14.88 4.64 0.99
N TRP A 66 14.11 3.75 1.61
CA TRP A 66 14.54 2.95 2.76
C TRP A 66 14.68 1.48 2.37
N THR A 67 15.73 0.83 2.92
CA THR A 67 15.86 -0.63 2.92
C THR A 67 16.32 -1.11 4.28
N GLN A 68 16.11 -2.39 4.59
CA GLN A 68 16.62 -2.98 5.82
C GLN A 68 18.16 -2.92 5.93
N GLY A 69 18.87 -2.98 4.80
CA GLY A 69 20.33 -2.98 4.78
C GLY A 69 20.97 -1.60 4.90
N THR A 70 20.29 -0.56 4.41
CA THR A 70 20.84 0.80 4.33
C THR A 70 20.20 1.77 5.32
N GLY A 71 19.02 1.45 5.85
CA GLY A 71 18.15 2.44 6.48
C GLY A 71 17.65 3.46 5.44
N MET A 72 17.27 4.63 5.93
CA MET A 72 16.72 5.72 5.13
C MET A 72 17.81 6.47 4.34
N VAL A 73 17.62 6.62 3.04
CA VAL A 73 18.49 7.39 2.16
C VAL A 73 17.67 8.48 1.47
N GLY A 74 18.09 9.74 1.61
CA GLY A 74 17.44 10.88 0.98
C GLY A 74 17.63 10.86 -0.53
N LEU A 75 16.56 11.15 -1.28
CA LEU A 75 16.53 11.19 -2.73
C LEU A 75 16.80 12.59 -3.30
N GLY A 76 16.80 13.61 -2.43
CA GLY A 76 16.96 15.00 -2.81
C GLY A 76 15.81 15.55 -3.65
N MET A 77 15.99 16.80 -4.06
CA MET A 77 15.00 17.54 -4.83
C MET A 77 15.68 18.54 -5.80
N PRO A 78 14.98 19.01 -6.84
CA PRO A 78 15.49 20.03 -7.74
C PRO A 78 15.86 21.33 -7.01
N SER A 79 16.87 22.04 -7.51
CA SER A 79 17.27 23.34 -6.94
C SER A 79 16.12 24.35 -7.00
N GLY A 80 15.89 25.07 -5.90
CA GLY A 80 14.75 25.98 -5.76
C GLY A 80 13.46 25.31 -5.31
N SER A 81 13.52 24.07 -4.84
CA SER A 81 12.41 23.39 -4.15
C SER A 81 12.52 23.56 -2.64
N ALA A 82 11.37 23.65 -1.96
CA ALA A 82 11.25 23.71 -0.51
C ALA A 82 11.09 22.31 0.12
N SER A 83 10.53 21.35 -0.62
CA SER A 83 10.37 19.98 -0.17
C SER A 83 10.22 18.99 -1.33
N SER A 84 10.35 17.71 -1.02
CA SER A 84 9.99 16.59 -1.90
C SER A 84 9.36 15.44 -1.11
N GLU A 85 8.58 14.62 -1.79
CA GLU A 85 7.86 13.48 -1.24
C GLU A 85 7.87 12.33 -2.25
N GLY A 86 8.19 11.12 -1.78
CA GLY A 86 8.05 9.88 -2.54
C GLY A 86 6.70 9.22 -2.23
N THR A 87 5.97 8.84 -3.27
CA THR A 87 4.61 8.28 -3.16
C THR A 87 4.53 6.82 -3.56
N ALA A 88 5.44 6.34 -4.43
CA ALA A 88 5.50 4.93 -4.83
C ALA A 88 6.89 4.52 -5.30
N VAL A 89 7.20 3.22 -5.22
CA VAL A 89 8.52 2.66 -5.54
C VAL A 89 8.41 1.32 -6.29
N SER A 90 9.27 1.12 -7.29
CA SER A 90 9.34 -0.16 -8.04
C SER A 90 10.00 -1.28 -7.25
N ASP A 91 9.74 -2.54 -7.64
CA ASP A 91 10.25 -3.75 -6.98
C ASP A 91 11.77 -3.88 -6.98
N ASP A 92 12.45 -3.23 -7.92
CA ASP A 92 13.91 -3.17 -7.98
C ASP A 92 14.49 -1.95 -7.23
N GLY A 93 13.64 -1.10 -6.66
CA GLY A 93 14.02 0.19 -6.04
C GLY A 93 14.62 1.20 -7.02
N GLY A 94 14.60 0.90 -8.32
CA GLY A 94 15.24 1.69 -9.37
C GLY A 94 14.44 2.90 -9.80
N THR A 95 13.13 2.93 -9.51
CA THR A 95 12.22 4.04 -9.79
C THR A 95 11.43 4.39 -8.54
N VAL A 96 11.48 5.66 -8.13
CA VAL A 96 10.56 6.24 -7.16
C VAL A 96 9.77 7.34 -7.86
N ALA A 97 8.45 7.33 -7.70
CA ALA A 97 7.53 8.36 -8.15
C ALA A 97 7.15 9.27 -6.97
N GLY A 98 6.79 10.52 -7.25
CA GLY A 98 6.30 11.43 -6.22
C GLY A 98 6.15 12.86 -6.69
N SER A 99 6.44 13.81 -5.80
CA SER A 99 6.37 15.23 -6.13
C SER A 99 7.41 16.07 -5.40
N HIS A 100 7.61 17.29 -5.87
CA HIS A 100 8.34 18.33 -5.15
C HIS A 100 7.52 19.62 -5.09
N MET A 101 7.77 20.41 -4.06
CA MET A 101 7.17 21.73 -3.89
C MET A 101 8.21 22.81 -4.23
N PRO A 102 7.99 23.63 -5.28
CA PRO A 102 8.84 24.80 -5.54
C PRO A 102 8.85 25.80 -4.37
N ASP A 103 10.02 26.36 -4.05
CA ASP A 103 10.20 27.39 -3.00
C ASP A 103 9.82 28.78 -3.51
N VAL A 104 8.56 28.92 -3.92
CA VAL A 104 7.96 30.21 -4.30
C VAL A 104 6.54 30.34 -3.77
N PRO A 105 6.05 31.56 -3.47
CA PRO A 105 4.70 31.75 -2.97
C PRO A 105 3.63 31.22 -3.92
N PHE A 106 2.64 30.52 -3.38
CA PHE A 106 1.49 29.97 -4.13
C PHE A 106 1.88 28.98 -5.24
N ALA A 107 3.01 28.27 -5.09
CA ALA A 107 3.37 27.17 -5.97
C ALA A 107 2.38 26.01 -5.83
N ASN A 108 2.17 25.30 -6.94
CA ASN A 108 1.58 23.96 -6.91
C ASN A 108 2.71 22.92 -6.90
N PRO A 109 2.44 21.71 -6.37
CA PRO A 109 3.39 20.60 -6.48
C PRO A 109 3.68 20.27 -7.95
N ARG A 110 4.81 19.64 -8.17
CA ARG A 110 5.30 19.20 -9.47
C ARG A 110 5.71 17.75 -9.38
N ALA A 111 5.24 16.92 -10.30
CA ALA A 111 5.53 15.51 -10.30
C ALA A 111 7.03 15.25 -10.46
N MET A 112 7.51 14.22 -9.77
CA MET A 112 8.91 13.79 -9.73
C MET A 112 9.04 12.33 -10.15
N GLN A 113 10.16 12.03 -10.80
CA GLN A 113 10.65 10.68 -10.97
C GLN A 113 12.12 10.64 -10.55
N TRP A 114 12.42 9.86 -9.52
CA TRP A 114 13.78 9.53 -9.14
C TRP A 114 14.17 8.20 -9.76
N THR A 115 15.33 8.18 -10.41
CA THR A 115 15.96 6.96 -10.91
C THR A 115 17.39 6.88 -10.39
N SER A 116 18.02 5.71 -10.49
CA SER A 116 19.44 5.53 -10.12
C SER A 116 20.41 6.51 -10.82
N ASN A 117 20.00 7.11 -11.94
CA ASN A 117 20.83 7.98 -12.76
C ASN A 117 20.43 9.46 -12.71
N SER A 118 19.27 9.80 -12.12
CA SER A 118 18.80 11.19 -12.06
C SER A 118 17.63 11.37 -11.08
N ALA A 119 17.67 12.47 -10.33
CA ALA A 119 16.49 13.12 -9.79
C ALA A 119 16.13 14.27 -10.74
N ALA A 120 15.02 14.16 -11.46
CA ALA A 120 14.62 15.18 -12.43
C ALA A 120 13.11 15.41 -12.37
N ASP A 121 12.71 16.65 -12.69
CA ASP A 121 11.31 17.00 -12.91
C ASP A 121 10.70 16.02 -13.92
N PHE A 122 9.62 15.38 -13.51
CA PHE A 122 8.78 14.59 -14.39
C PHE A 122 7.75 15.55 -14.99
N ASP A 123 8.05 16.12 -16.16
CA ASP A 123 7.18 17.11 -16.83
C ASP A 123 6.73 16.64 -18.23
N PRO A 124 5.99 15.51 -18.35
CA PRO A 124 5.39 15.12 -19.62
C PRO A 124 4.13 15.94 -19.97
N PHE A 125 3.78 16.94 -19.16
CA PHE A 125 2.47 17.60 -19.18
C PHE A 125 2.36 18.66 -20.28
N PRO A 126 1.13 18.99 -20.73
CA PRO A 126 0.92 20.09 -21.66
C PRO A 126 1.48 21.41 -21.12
N VAL A 127 2.02 22.23 -22.02
CA VAL A 127 2.48 23.58 -21.68
C VAL A 127 1.34 24.36 -21.01
N GLY A 128 1.61 24.91 -19.82
CA GLY A 128 0.64 25.65 -19.02
C GLY A 128 -0.04 24.83 -17.93
N ALA A 129 0.30 23.54 -17.74
CA ALA A 129 -0.12 22.80 -16.56
C ALA A 129 0.34 23.53 -15.28
N LEU A 130 -0.61 23.79 -14.38
CA LEU A 130 -0.36 24.64 -13.21
C LEU A 130 0.33 23.90 -12.07
N GLY A 131 0.15 22.58 -12.01
CA GLY A 131 0.69 21.68 -11.01
C GLY A 131 0.51 20.22 -11.42
N SER A 132 1.25 19.33 -10.79
CA SER A 132 1.19 17.90 -11.03
C SER A 132 1.72 17.09 -9.86
N SER A 133 1.26 15.85 -9.75
CA SER A 133 1.74 14.87 -8.78
C SER A 133 1.84 13.52 -9.46
N ALA A 134 2.91 12.78 -9.20
CA ALA A 134 2.97 11.35 -9.46
C ALA A 134 2.57 10.62 -8.18
N ASN A 135 1.57 9.76 -8.27
CA ASN A 135 0.92 9.15 -7.11
C ASN A 135 1.22 7.66 -7.01
N ASP A 136 1.47 6.97 -8.13
CA ASP A 136 1.83 5.56 -8.12
C ASP A 136 2.70 5.15 -9.33
N THR A 137 3.41 4.02 -9.20
CA THR A 137 4.27 3.42 -10.22
C THR A 137 4.08 1.91 -10.32
N SER A 138 4.13 1.36 -11.53
CA SER A 138 4.03 -0.10 -11.73
C SER A 138 5.22 -0.82 -11.09
N ALA A 139 5.06 -2.11 -10.78
CA ALA A 139 6.10 -2.94 -10.14
C ALA A 139 7.48 -2.87 -10.82
N ASN A 140 7.53 -2.70 -12.15
CA ASN A 140 8.78 -2.58 -12.91
C ASN A 140 9.24 -1.12 -13.17
N GLY A 141 8.57 -0.12 -12.58
CA GLY A 141 8.86 1.30 -12.73
C GLY A 141 8.56 1.91 -14.11
N ALA A 142 7.98 1.16 -15.05
CA ALA A 142 7.80 1.61 -16.43
C ALA A 142 6.55 2.45 -16.69
N VAL A 143 5.60 2.46 -15.74
CA VAL A 143 4.35 3.21 -15.80
C VAL A 143 4.24 4.06 -14.54
N ILE A 144 3.89 5.33 -14.72
CA ILE A 144 3.59 6.26 -13.61
C ILE A 144 2.19 6.83 -13.84
N VAL A 145 1.40 6.90 -12.77
CA VAL A 145 0.09 7.56 -12.78
C VAL A 145 0.05 8.68 -11.76
N GLY A 146 -0.91 9.58 -11.91
CA GLY A 146 -1.12 10.67 -10.98
C GLY A 146 -2.12 11.69 -11.50
N SER A 147 -1.92 12.95 -11.13
CA SER A 147 -2.77 14.04 -11.58
C SER A 147 -1.99 15.25 -12.06
N TYR A 148 -2.63 16.06 -12.90
CA TYR A 148 -2.11 17.37 -13.28
C TYR A 148 -3.26 18.37 -13.44
N ILE A 149 -2.98 19.64 -13.21
CA ILE A 149 -3.98 20.71 -13.21
C ILE A 149 -3.94 21.45 -14.55
N VAL A 150 -5.10 21.54 -15.20
CA VAL A 150 -5.29 22.33 -16.41
C VAL A 150 -6.13 23.56 -16.07
N GLU A 151 -5.61 24.75 -16.36
CA GLU A 151 -6.29 26.02 -16.09
C GLU A 151 -7.68 26.05 -16.73
N LEU A 152 -8.69 26.46 -15.94
CA LEU A 152 -10.12 26.51 -16.33
C LEU A 152 -10.78 25.18 -16.69
N VAL A 153 -10.06 24.06 -16.65
CA VAL A 153 -10.61 22.72 -16.89
C VAL A 153 -10.76 21.94 -15.59
N GLY A 154 -9.72 21.93 -14.75
CA GLY A 154 -9.72 21.18 -13.49
C GLY A 154 -8.56 20.20 -13.38
N THR A 155 -8.67 19.26 -12.45
CA THR A 155 -7.65 18.23 -12.20
C THR A 155 -7.85 17.06 -13.15
N MET A 156 -6.80 16.62 -13.84
CA MET A 156 -6.86 15.52 -14.80
C MET A 156 -6.01 14.34 -14.31
N ALA A 157 -6.60 13.14 -14.29
CA ALA A 157 -5.87 11.91 -14.03
C ALA A 157 -5.04 11.54 -15.27
N TYR A 158 -3.87 10.94 -15.07
CA TYR A 158 -3.02 10.52 -16.18
C TYR A 158 -2.43 9.12 -16.01
N HIS A 159 -2.10 8.53 -17.16
CA HIS A 159 -1.30 7.33 -17.29
C HIS A 159 -0.11 7.64 -18.21
N TRP A 160 1.10 7.51 -17.68
CA TRP A 160 2.32 7.74 -18.45
C TRP A 160 3.07 6.43 -18.65
N LYS A 161 3.33 6.09 -19.92
CA LYS A 161 4.02 4.85 -20.31
C LYS A 161 4.83 5.08 -21.57
N ASN A 162 6.07 4.64 -21.60
CA ASN A 162 6.96 4.75 -22.78
C ASN A 162 7.06 6.18 -23.34
N ASN A 163 7.21 7.18 -22.47
CA ASN A 163 7.20 8.61 -22.82
C ASN A 163 5.91 9.12 -23.48
N VAL A 164 4.80 8.38 -23.35
CA VAL A 164 3.48 8.79 -23.82
C VAL A 164 2.61 9.11 -22.62
N LEU A 165 2.18 10.37 -22.53
CA LEU A 165 1.15 10.81 -21.59
C LEU A 165 -0.23 10.53 -22.18
N THR A 166 -1.01 9.70 -21.48
CA THR A 166 -2.44 9.49 -21.75
C THR A 166 -3.22 10.23 -20.67
N THR A 167 -4.04 11.20 -21.07
CA THR A 167 -5.01 11.80 -20.16
C THR A 167 -6.20 10.87 -20.01
N ILE A 168 -6.58 10.58 -18.78
CA ILE A 168 -7.65 9.65 -18.46
C ILE A 168 -8.99 10.40 -18.46
N ASP A 169 -9.24 11.22 -17.43
CA ASP A 169 -10.45 12.04 -17.29
C ASP A 169 -10.30 13.06 -16.13
N GLY A 170 -11.36 13.81 -15.84
CA GLY A 170 -11.45 14.74 -14.72
C GLY A 170 -11.46 14.05 -13.35
N GLY A 171 -10.45 14.35 -12.54
CA GLY A 171 -10.16 13.71 -11.27
C GLY A 171 -8.67 13.46 -11.08
N GLY A 172 -8.31 12.59 -10.13
CA GLY A 172 -6.92 12.16 -9.90
C GLY A 172 -6.82 10.66 -9.72
N SER A 173 -5.78 10.04 -10.28
CA SER A 173 -5.48 8.63 -9.99
C SER A 173 -4.65 8.50 -8.73
N THR A 174 -4.92 7.48 -7.94
CA THR A 174 -4.30 7.21 -6.63
C THR A 174 -3.53 5.89 -6.62
N GLY A 175 -3.93 4.92 -7.45
CA GLY A 175 -3.34 3.58 -7.47
C GLY A 175 -3.27 2.95 -8.86
N LEU A 176 -2.38 1.96 -9.00
CA LEU A 176 -2.00 1.31 -10.23
C LEU A 176 -1.77 -0.19 -10.00
N SER A 177 -2.30 -1.04 -10.89
CA SER A 177 -2.01 -2.47 -10.84
C SER A 177 -0.52 -2.73 -11.15
N ALA A 178 0.03 -3.84 -10.65
CA ALA A 178 1.45 -4.17 -10.77
C ALA A 178 1.97 -4.15 -12.22
N ASN A 179 1.14 -4.56 -13.19
CA ASN A 179 1.46 -4.53 -14.63
C ASN A 179 1.26 -3.18 -15.32
N GLY A 180 0.73 -2.18 -14.61
CA GLY A 180 0.48 -0.84 -15.09
C GLY A 180 -0.69 -0.71 -16.08
N GLU A 181 -1.63 -1.66 -16.08
CA GLU A 181 -2.76 -1.68 -17.04
C GLU A 181 -4.10 -1.20 -16.46
N VAL A 182 -4.26 -1.25 -15.13
CA VAL A 182 -5.46 -0.81 -14.42
C VAL A 182 -5.10 0.36 -13.52
N VAL A 183 -5.79 1.47 -13.71
CA VAL A 183 -5.62 2.69 -12.90
C VAL A 183 -6.88 2.90 -12.08
N VAL A 184 -6.74 3.28 -10.82
CA VAL A 184 -7.86 3.64 -9.96
C VAL A 184 -7.69 5.04 -9.39
N GLY A 185 -8.78 5.63 -8.95
CA GLY A 185 -8.74 6.93 -8.30
C GLY A 185 -10.11 7.51 -8.05
N VAL A 186 -10.18 8.82 -8.10
CA VAL A 186 -11.37 9.61 -7.84
C VAL A 186 -11.68 10.51 -9.02
N LEU A 187 -12.94 10.52 -9.47
CA LEU A 187 -13.49 11.45 -10.43
C LEU A 187 -14.07 12.67 -9.71
N GLY A 188 -14.04 13.81 -10.39
CA GLY A 188 -14.59 15.07 -9.90
C GLY A 188 -13.55 16.01 -9.30
N ASP A 189 -13.93 17.29 -9.21
CA ASP A 189 -13.08 18.36 -8.66
C ASP A 189 -13.48 18.72 -7.23
N VAL A 190 -12.59 19.44 -6.54
CA VAL A 190 -12.81 19.98 -5.20
C VAL A 190 -14.12 20.79 -5.15
N GLY A 191 -15.05 20.37 -4.28
CA GLY A 191 -16.37 21.01 -4.11
C GLY A 191 -17.50 20.39 -4.95
N SER A 192 -17.23 19.31 -5.68
CA SER A 192 -18.23 18.47 -6.34
C SER A 192 -18.37 17.10 -5.65
N SER A 193 -19.44 16.36 -5.98
CA SER A 193 -19.58 14.95 -5.61
C SER A 193 -18.50 14.15 -6.35
N THR A 194 -17.80 13.29 -5.62
CA THR A 194 -16.69 12.51 -6.16
C THR A 194 -17.07 11.04 -6.31
N GLU A 195 -16.53 10.38 -7.33
CA GLU A 195 -16.80 8.95 -7.56
C GLU A 195 -15.51 8.18 -7.78
N ALA A 196 -15.35 7.07 -7.06
CA ALA A 196 -14.26 6.13 -7.27
C ALA A 196 -14.34 5.60 -8.70
N PHE A 197 -13.20 5.52 -9.39
CA PHE A 197 -13.14 4.95 -10.73
C PHE A 197 -12.12 3.86 -10.89
N ARG A 198 -12.33 3.07 -11.94
CA ARG A 198 -11.36 2.15 -12.52
C ARG A 198 -11.23 2.44 -14.01
N TRP A 199 -10.00 2.55 -14.50
CA TRP A 199 -9.68 2.79 -15.89
C TRP A 199 -8.83 1.67 -16.48
N THR A 200 -9.09 1.37 -17.75
CA THR A 200 -8.20 0.57 -18.60
C THR A 200 -8.10 1.22 -19.98
N ALA A 201 -6.98 1.02 -20.69
CA ALA A 201 -6.80 1.59 -22.02
C ALA A 201 -7.88 1.13 -23.03
N GLY A 202 -8.39 -0.10 -22.90
CA GLY A 202 -9.42 -0.64 -23.79
C GLY A 202 -10.86 -0.31 -23.39
N GLY A 203 -11.11 -0.09 -22.10
CA GLY A 203 -12.46 0.14 -21.54
C GLY A 203 -12.77 1.61 -21.25
N GLY A 204 -11.76 2.48 -21.16
CA GLY A 204 -11.93 3.84 -20.65
C GLY A 204 -12.20 3.86 -19.15
N VAL A 205 -12.74 4.98 -18.66
CA VAL A 205 -13.11 5.18 -17.27
C VAL A 205 -14.45 4.52 -16.98
N VAL A 206 -14.52 3.79 -15.87
CA VAL A 206 -15.73 3.21 -15.31
C VAL A 206 -15.85 3.66 -13.85
N GLY A 207 -16.93 4.36 -13.52
CA GLY A 207 -17.28 4.69 -12.15
C GLY A 207 -17.69 3.44 -11.37
N LEU A 208 -17.30 3.36 -10.09
CA LEU A 208 -17.56 2.23 -9.21
C LEU A 208 -18.82 2.42 -8.35
N GLY A 209 -19.44 3.60 -8.41
CA GLY A 209 -20.56 4.01 -7.58
C GLY A 209 -20.19 4.20 -6.10
N GLU A 210 -21.20 4.08 -5.25
CA GLU A 210 -21.10 4.28 -3.81
C GLU A 210 -21.61 3.06 -3.03
N LEU A 211 -21.33 3.03 -1.72
CA LEU A 211 -21.92 2.04 -0.83
C LEU A 211 -23.44 2.21 -0.76
N PRO A 212 -24.21 1.10 -0.64
CA PRO A 212 -25.66 1.16 -0.56
C PRO A 212 -26.16 2.11 0.55
N GLY A 213 -26.93 3.13 0.13
CA GLY A 213 -27.49 4.15 1.02
C GLY A 213 -26.54 5.32 1.33
N GLY A 214 -25.34 5.34 0.76
CA GLY A 214 -24.51 6.53 0.60
C GLY A 214 -25.16 7.57 -0.30
N LEU A 215 -24.77 8.83 -0.14
CA LEU A 215 -25.42 9.94 -0.85
C LEU A 215 -24.56 10.60 -1.93
N THR A 216 -23.22 10.62 -1.81
CA THR A 216 -22.45 11.52 -2.68
C THR A 216 -20.98 11.20 -2.96
N ASN A 217 -20.26 10.39 -2.18
CA ASN A 217 -18.81 10.28 -2.38
C ASN A 217 -18.25 8.85 -2.28
N SER A 218 -17.30 8.55 -3.17
CA SER A 218 -16.37 7.43 -3.06
C SER A 218 -15.00 7.80 -3.61
N SER A 219 -13.96 7.18 -3.07
CA SER A 219 -12.58 7.31 -3.52
C SER A 219 -11.92 5.93 -3.54
N ALA A 220 -11.34 5.53 -4.67
CA ALA A 220 -10.44 4.38 -4.69
C ALA A 220 -9.04 4.84 -4.29
N LEU A 221 -8.37 4.09 -3.41
CA LEU A 221 -7.04 4.41 -2.89
C LEU A 221 -6.02 3.32 -3.23
N GLY A 222 -6.45 2.07 -3.35
CA GLY A 222 -5.60 0.92 -3.67
C GLY A 222 -6.24 -0.05 -4.65
N VAL A 223 -5.43 -0.84 -5.33
CA VAL A 223 -5.86 -1.84 -6.31
C VAL A 223 -4.96 -3.07 -6.27
N SER A 224 -5.53 -4.26 -6.38
CA SER A 224 -4.76 -5.51 -6.41
C SER A 224 -3.82 -5.57 -7.62
N ALA A 225 -2.77 -6.39 -7.52
CA ALA A 225 -1.75 -6.56 -8.57
C ALA A 225 -2.33 -6.90 -9.95
N ASP A 226 -3.44 -7.65 -9.99
CA ASP A 226 -4.16 -8.03 -11.22
C ASP A 226 -5.25 -7.03 -11.64
N GLY A 227 -5.51 -6.00 -10.84
CA GLY A 227 -6.49 -4.97 -11.12
C GLY A 227 -7.96 -5.40 -10.95
N GLN A 228 -8.23 -6.52 -10.27
CA GLN A 228 -9.59 -7.07 -10.09
C GLN A 228 -10.26 -6.65 -8.78
N VAL A 229 -9.47 -6.25 -7.78
CA VAL A 229 -9.97 -5.78 -6.48
C VAL A 229 -9.56 -4.33 -6.31
N VAL A 230 -10.54 -3.47 -6.00
CA VAL A 230 -10.31 -2.05 -5.71
C VAL A 230 -10.73 -1.78 -4.27
N VAL A 231 -9.91 -1.05 -3.52
CA VAL A 231 -10.19 -0.66 -2.14
C VAL A 231 -10.11 0.85 -1.97
N GLY A 232 -10.77 1.36 -0.94
CA GLY A 232 -10.83 2.79 -0.66
C GLY A 232 -11.91 3.07 0.37
N ASP A 233 -12.53 4.24 0.26
CA ASP A 233 -13.63 4.65 1.13
C ASP A 233 -14.83 5.19 0.35
N SER A 234 -16.01 5.08 0.98
CA SER A 234 -17.25 5.62 0.43
C SER A 234 -18.21 6.00 1.54
N ASP A 235 -19.01 7.04 1.28
CA ASP A 235 -20.12 7.42 2.13
C ASP A 235 -21.10 6.24 2.30
N SER A 236 -21.44 5.93 3.54
CA SER A 236 -22.50 4.97 3.89
C SER A 236 -23.54 5.62 4.80
N THR A 237 -24.64 4.93 5.05
CA THR A 237 -25.64 5.37 6.05
C THR A 237 -25.10 5.47 7.48
N LEU A 238 -23.92 4.92 7.74
CA LEU A 238 -23.29 4.84 9.07
C LEU A 238 -22.07 5.75 9.22
N GLY A 239 -21.65 6.45 8.16
CA GLY A 239 -20.41 7.22 8.11
C GLY A 239 -19.54 6.84 6.90
N LEU A 240 -18.38 7.48 6.75
CA LEU A 240 -17.41 7.13 5.72
C LEU A 240 -16.80 5.77 6.03
N GLN A 241 -16.91 4.83 5.11
CA GLN A 241 -16.62 3.43 5.35
C GLN A 241 -15.67 2.88 4.29
N ALA A 242 -14.68 2.11 4.75
CA ALA A 242 -13.79 1.37 3.89
C ALA A 242 -14.58 0.38 3.03
N PHE A 243 -14.24 0.26 1.75
CA PHE A 243 -14.87 -0.71 0.86
C PHE A 243 -13.86 -1.63 0.20
N ARG A 244 -14.39 -2.76 -0.29
CA ARG A 244 -13.76 -3.63 -1.28
C ARG A 244 -14.71 -3.83 -2.44
N TRP A 245 -14.25 -3.53 -3.65
CA TRP A 245 -15.00 -3.64 -4.88
C TRP A 245 -14.43 -4.75 -5.75
N THR A 246 -15.31 -5.53 -6.37
CA THR A 246 -15.00 -6.42 -7.50
C THR A 246 -16.12 -6.32 -8.52
N GLU A 247 -15.86 -6.70 -9.77
CA GLU A 247 -16.92 -6.77 -10.80
C GLU A 247 -18.08 -7.70 -10.40
N ALA A 248 -17.80 -8.74 -9.62
CA ALA A 248 -18.80 -9.73 -9.21
C ALA A 248 -19.72 -9.24 -8.08
N THR A 249 -19.19 -8.43 -7.16
CA THR A 249 -19.88 -8.03 -5.93
C THR A 249 -20.30 -6.56 -5.91
N ASN A 250 -19.78 -5.74 -6.84
CA ASN A 250 -19.72 -4.29 -6.70
C ASN A 250 -19.07 -3.89 -5.37
N MET A 251 -19.34 -2.66 -4.92
CA MET A 251 -18.80 -2.10 -3.70
C MET A 251 -19.42 -2.77 -2.46
N VAL A 252 -18.58 -3.35 -1.61
CA VAL A 252 -18.96 -3.97 -0.33
C VAL A 252 -18.22 -3.28 0.80
N GLY A 253 -18.95 -2.80 1.81
CA GLY A 253 -18.37 -2.12 2.98
C GLY A 253 -17.68 -3.11 3.92
N LEU A 254 -16.50 -2.77 4.42
CA LEU A 254 -15.68 -3.61 5.31
C LEU A 254 -16.06 -3.50 6.78
N GLY A 255 -16.84 -2.49 7.13
CA GLY A 255 -17.28 -2.22 8.50
C GLY A 255 -16.45 -1.16 9.19
N PHE A 256 -16.56 -1.13 10.52
CA PHE A 256 -15.83 -0.23 11.41
C PHE A 256 -15.23 -1.06 12.54
N LEU A 257 -14.15 -0.55 13.14
CA LEU A 257 -13.70 -1.07 14.43
C LEU A 257 -14.77 -0.86 15.50
N THR A 258 -14.76 -1.70 16.53
CA THR A 258 -15.78 -1.64 17.59
C THR A 258 -15.73 -0.28 18.29
N GLY A 259 -16.84 0.47 18.24
CA GLY A 259 -16.93 1.82 18.80
C GLY A 259 -16.46 2.94 17.86
N GLY A 260 -16.03 2.59 16.65
CA GLY A 260 -15.71 3.52 15.56
C GLY A 260 -16.89 3.84 14.66
N SER A 261 -16.70 4.85 13.80
CA SER A 261 -17.66 5.29 12.77
C SER A 261 -16.98 5.76 11.49
N PHE A 262 -15.69 5.51 11.37
CA PHE A 262 -14.85 5.86 10.22
C PHE A 262 -13.93 4.68 9.90
N SER A 263 -13.79 4.38 8.62
CA SER A 263 -12.75 3.50 8.10
C SER A 263 -12.40 3.91 6.67
N SER A 264 -11.13 3.81 6.29
CA SER A 264 -10.65 4.00 4.93
C SER A 264 -9.54 2.98 4.63
N ALA A 265 -9.73 2.20 3.57
CA ALA A 265 -8.76 1.21 3.13
C ALA A 265 -7.71 1.86 2.23
N THR A 266 -6.44 1.73 2.59
CA THR A 266 -5.34 2.35 1.84
C THR A 266 -4.75 1.40 0.81
N ASP A 267 -4.69 0.10 1.12
CA ASP A 267 -3.97 -0.87 0.27
C ASP A 267 -4.45 -2.32 0.49
N THR A 268 -4.09 -3.21 -0.44
CA THR A 268 -4.52 -4.61 -0.46
C THR A 268 -3.48 -5.56 -1.10
N THR A 269 -3.51 -6.84 -0.72
CA THR A 269 -2.60 -7.86 -1.28
C THR A 269 -2.84 -8.12 -2.78
N ALA A 270 -1.93 -8.87 -3.42
CA ALA A 270 -1.99 -9.16 -4.86
C ALA A 270 -3.30 -9.79 -5.34
N ASP A 271 -3.97 -10.56 -4.49
CA ASP A 271 -5.27 -11.20 -4.73
C ASP A 271 -6.45 -10.44 -4.09
N GLY A 272 -6.16 -9.34 -3.42
CA GLY A 272 -7.10 -8.53 -2.66
C GLY A 272 -7.80 -9.27 -1.52
N SER A 273 -7.18 -10.30 -0.94
CA SER A 273 -7.73 -11.08 0.18
C SER A 273 -7.51 -10.44 1.54
N ILE A 274 -6.47 -9.62 1.67
CA ILE A 274 -6.17 -8.84 2.87
C ILE A 274 -6.20 -7.36 2.52
N VAL A 275 -6.84 -6.56 3.36
CA VAL A 275 -6.95 -5.10 3.21
C VAL A 275 -6.44 -4.44 4.48
N VAL A 276 -5.65 -3.38 4.34
CA VAL A 276 -5.19 -2.55 5.46
C VAL A 276 -5.66 -1.11 5.31
N GLY A 277 -5.58 -0.34 6.38
CA GLY A 277 -5.86 1.08 6.34
C GLY A 277 -6.01 1.69 7.72
N ILE A 278 -6.82 2.73 7.80
CA ILE A 278 -7.08 3.52 9.00
C ILE A 278 -8.55 3.41 9.40
N ALA A 279 -8.84 3.32 10.69
CA ALA A 279 -10.19 3.36 11.22
C ALA A 279 -10.23 4.09 12.56
N SER A 280 -11.39 4.67 12.91
CA SER A 280 -11.53 5.30 14.22
C SER A 280 -11.86 4.28 15.31
N MET A 281 -11.32 4.52 16.52
CA MET A 281 -11.77 3.89 17.77
C MET A 281 -12.07 4.99 18.79
N GLY A 282 -13.33 5.43 18.85
CA GLY A 282 -13.71 6.57 19.68
C GLY A 282 -13.18 7.89 19.11
N ALA A 283 -12.29 8.57 19.84
CA ALA A 283 -11.70 9.84 19.42
C ALA A 283 -10.36 9.69 18.68
N ASP A 284 -9.78 8.50 18.73
CA ASP A 284 -8.46 8.19 18.17
C ASP A 284 -8.60 7.41 16.85
N SER A 285 -7.51 7.34 16.09
CA SER A 285 -7.42 6.53 14.86
C SER A 285 -6.39 5.43 15.05
N ASP A 286 -6.71 4.27 14.50
CA ASP A 286 -5.90 3.07 14.58
C ASP A 286 -5.73 2.42 13.20
N PRO A 287 -4.61 1.74 12.96
CA PRO A 287 -4.50 0.87 11.80
C PRO A 287 -5.47 -0.31 11.92
N PHE A 288 -6.09 -0.70 10.81
CA PHE A 288 -6.87 -1.93 10.74
C PHE A 288 -6.28 -2.93 9.74
N ILE A 289 -6.65 -4.19 9.94
CA ILE A 289 -6.50 -5.25 8.95
C ILE A 289 -7.85 -5.94 8.77
N TRP A 290 -8.19 -6.28 7.52
CA TRP A 290 -9.41 -6.98 7.16
C TRP A 290 -9.09 -8.20 6.30
N ASP A 291 -9.85 -9.26 6.52
CA ASP A 291 -9.96 -10.41 5.62
C ASP A 291 -11.39 -10.96 5.70
N ASP A 292 -11.81 -11.72 4.68
CA ASP A 292 -13.20 -12.23 4.59
C ASP A 292 -13.61 -13.15 5.76
N SER A 293 -12.64 -13.82 6.39
CA SER A 293 -12.91 -14.79 7.46
C SER A 293 -13.08 -14.14 8.83
N ASN A 294 -12.42 -13.01 9.06
CA ASN A 294 -12.36 -12.34 10.36
C ASN A 294 -13.04 -10.96 10.37
N GLY A 295 -13.33 -10.37 9.21
CA GLY A 295 -13.80 -9.00 9.11
C GLY A 295 -12.72 -7.99 9.53
N ILE A 296 -13.15 -6.75 9.81
CA ILE A 296 -12.25 -5.66 10.20
C ILE A 296 -11.78 -5.86 11.65
N ARG A 297 -10.46 -5.77 11.86
CA ARG A 297 -9.81 -5.94 13.16
C ARG A 297 -8.78 -4.84 13.37
N ASN A 298 -8.59 -4.44 14.63
CA ASN A 298 -7.53 -3.50 14.99
C ASN A 298 -6.17 -4.20 14.74
N LEU A 299 -5.28 -3.57 13.96
CA LEU A 299 -4.01 -4.18 13.60
C LEU A 299 -3.04 -4.24 14.79
N VAL A 300 -3.09 -3.30 15.73
CA VAL A 300 -2.28 -3.33 16.96
C VAL A 300 -2.61 -4.58 17.79
N ASP A 301 -3.89 -4.91 17.91
CA ASP A 301 -4.36 -6.13 18.58
C ASP A 301 -3.88 -7.39 17.85
N VAL A 302 -3.93 -7.40 16.52
CA VAL A 302 -3.45 -8.54 15.71
C VAL A 302 -1.93 -8.73 15.86
N LEU A 303 -1.14 -7.66 15.73
CA LEU A 303 0.31 -7.72 15.94
C LEU A 303 0.68 -8.18 17.35
N THR A 304 -0.07 -7.72 18.36
CA THR A 304 0.18 -8.06 19.76
C THR A 304 -0.24 -9.49 20.09
N ASN A 305 -1.48 -9.86 19.79
CA ASN A 305 -2.10 -11.10 20.26
C ASN A 305 -1.78 -12.30 19.36
N ASP A 306 -1.77 -12.10 18.04
CA ASP A 306 -1.58 -13.19 17.09
C ASP A 306 -0.09 -13.40 16.75
N PHE A 307 0.70 -12.31 16.72
CA PHE A 307 2.13 -12.33 16.39
C PHE A 307 3.06 -12.07 17.59
N GLY A 308 2.53 -11.85 18.80
CA GLY A 308 3.35 -11.72 20.00
C GLY A 308 4.29 -10.51 20.01
N LEU A 309 3.98 -9.46 19.24
CA LEU A 309 4.82 -8.26 19.10
C LEU A 309 4.60 -7.21 20.19
N GLY A 310 3.81 -7.50 21.23
CA GLY A 310 3.47 -6.52 22.27
C GLY A 310 4.67 -5.88 22.98
N ILE A 311 5.78 -6.61 23.16
CA ILE A 311 7.02 -6.04 23.72
C ILE A 311 7.68 -5.06 22.72
N ALA A 312 7.67 -5.38 21.43
CA ALA A 312 8.24 -4.50 20.39
C ALA A 312 7.40 -3.22 20.18
N LEU A 313 6.09 -3.30 20.43
CA LEU A 313 5.14 -2.19 20.35
C LEU A 313 5.06 -1.36 21.63
N THR A 314 5.86 -1.64 22.66
CA THR A 314 5.76 -0.92 23.93
C THR A 314 6.11 0.56 23.74
N GLY A 315 5.14 1.43 24.04
CA GLY A 315 5.28 2.89 23.91
C GLY A 315 4.98 3.45 22.52
N TRP A 316 4.67 2.59 21.54
CA TRP A 316 4.18 3.03 20.24
C TRP A 316 2.68 3.33 20.29
N ASP A 317 2.28 4.37 19.59
CA ASP A 317 0.90 4.69 19.25
C ASP A 317 0.77 4.65 17.72
N LEU A 318 0.20 3.57 17.18
CA LEU A 318 0.08 3.40 15.73
C LEU A 318 -1.20 4.06 15.24
N ILE A 319 -1.11 4.86 14.18
CA ILE A 319 -2.22 5.69 13.69
C ILE A 319 -2.88 5.06 12.47
N GLU A 320 -2.07 4.58 11.52
CA GLU A 320 -2.55 4.04 10.25
C GLU A 320 -1.56 3.05 9.66
N ALA A 321 -2.07 2.10 8.88
CA ALA A 321 -1.28 1.31 7.95
C ALA A 321 -1.41 1.95 6.58
N THR A 322 -0.30 2.31 5.93
CA THR A 322 -0.33 3.00 4.64
C THR A 322 -0.26 2.02 3.47
N ALA A 323 0.47 0.90 3.62
CA ALA A 323 0.59 -0.10 2.56
C ALA A 323 0.94 -1.50 3.08
N ILE A 324 0.67 -2.52 2.25
CA ILE A 324 0.93 -3.94 2.51
C ILE A 324 1.59 -4.60 1.28
N SER A 325 2.55 -5.50 1.48
CA SER A 325 3.19 -6.24 0.39
C SER A 325 2.20 -7.21 -0.28
N ASP A 326 2.46 -7.54 -1.54
CA ASP A 326 1.62 -8.43 -2.36
C ASP A 326 1.36 -9.80 -1.70
N ASP A 327 2.33 -10.29 -0.93
CA ASP A 327 2.27 -11.55 -0.19
C ASP A 327 1.68 -11.42 1.23
N GLY A 328 1.31 -10.21 1.64
CA GLY A 328 0.72 -9.89 2.94
C GLY A 328 1.68 -9.99 4.14
N ARG A 329 2.99 -10.12 3.90
CA ARG A 329 3.99 -10.33 4.97
C ARG A 329 4.62 -9.07 5.51
N VAL A 330 4.52 -7.95 4.80
CA VAL A 330 5.11 -6.67 5.19
C VAL A 330 4.01 -5.64 5.21
N ILE A 331 3.85 -4.96 6.34
CA ILE A 331 2.92 -3.84 6.49
C ILE A 331 3.72 -2.66 6.97
N ILE A 332 3.49 -1.49 6.39
CA ILE A 332 4.07 -0.22 6.86
C ILE A 332 2.96 0.74 7.27
N GLY A 333 3.33 1.79 7.98
CA GLY A 333 2.40 2.85 8.34
C GLY A 333 3.05 3.95 9.13
N ASN A 334 2.22 4.80 9.73
CA ASN A 334 2.64 5.95 10.52
C ASN A 334 2.15 5.84 11.96
N GLY A 335 2.91 6.42 12.88
CA GLY A 335 2.57 6.43 14.31
C GLY A 335 3.44 7.40 15.09
N ILE A 336 3.24 7.42 16.41
CA ILE A 336 4.08 8.12 17.37
C ILE A 336 4.93 7.08 18.08
N ASN A 337 6.26 7.26 18.03
CA ASN A 337 7.22 6.36 18.65
C ASN A 337 7.32 6.58 20.18
N PRO A 338 8.02 5.71 20.93
CA PRO A 338 8.15 5.82 22.40
C PRO A 338 8.80 7.10 22.90
N ASP A 339 9.52 7.82 22.04
CA ASP A 339 10.12 9.12 22.34
C ASP A 339 9.16 10.29 22.06
N GLY A 340 7.95 10.03 21.57
CA GLY A 340 6.91 11.01 21.28
C GLY A 340 7.02 11.68 19.92
N ASN A 341 7.81 11.13 18.99
CA ASN A 341 7.99 11.68 17.65
C ASN A 341 7.16 10.92 16.61
N PHE A 342 6.73 11.61 15.55
CA PHE A 342 6.15 10.94 14.38
C PHE A 342 7.21 10.12 13.66
N GLU A 343 6.91 8.86 13.42
CA GLU A 343 7.81 7.94 12.75
C GLU A 343 7.03 6.93 11.91
N GLY A 344 7.51 6.71 10.68
CA GLY A 344 7.08 5.58 9.88
C GLY A 344 7.52 4.27 10.54
N TRP A 345 6.69 3.23 10.47
CA TRP A 345 6.98 1.92 11.02
C TRP A 345 6.86 0.82 9.98
N ILE A 346 7.51 -0.31 10.26
CA ILE A 346 7.44 -1.53 9.45
C ILE A 346 7.22 -2.75 10.34
N ALA A 347 6.17 -3.51 10.04
CA ALA A 347 5.86 -4.81 10.61
C ALA A 347 6.14 -5.90 9.57
N ARG A 348 6.83 -6.97 9.97
CA ARG A 348 7.00 -8.19 9.19
C ARG A 348 6.32 -9.33 9.92
N ILE A 349 5.43 -10.04 9.25
CA ILE A 349 4.64 -11.14 9.81
C ILE A 349 4.80 -12.42 8.96
N PRO A 350 4.79 -13.62 9.58
CA PRO A 350 4.79 -14.89 8.88
C PRO A 350 3.58 -15.03 7.94
N GLU A 351 3.65 -15.97 6.99
CA GLU A 351 2.52 -16.27 6.11
C GLU A 351 1.22 -16.47 6.92
N PRO A 352 0.14 -15.76 6.56
CA PRO A 352 -1.17 -15.88 7.21
C PRO A 352 -1.69 -17.33 7.30
N GLY A 353 -1.21 -18.24 6.44
CA GLY A 353 -1.62 -19.64 6.40
C GLY A 353 -0.96 -20.60 7.41
N THR A 354 0.14 -20.22 8.09
CA THR A 354 0.93 -21.22 8.84
C THR A 354 0.49 -21.41 10.30
N ALA A 355 -0.28 -20.48 10.86
CA ALA A 355 -0.85 -20.64 12.20
C ALA A 355 -1.81 -21.84 12.30
N LEU A 356 -2.38 -22.30 11.17
CA LEU A 356 -3.32 -23.43 11.13
C LEU A 356 -2.65 -24.82 10.94
N LEU A 357 -1.43 -24.89 10.38
CA LEU A 357 -0.75 -26.17 10.11
C LEU A 357 0.02 -26.72 11.32
N GLY A 358 0.38 -25.87 12.29
CA GLY A 358 1.10 -26.28 13.51
C GLY A 358 0.26 -27.09 14.51
N VAL A 359 -1.08 -26.98 14.46
CA VAL A 359 -1.98 -27.67 15.41
C VAL A 359 -2.34 -29.09 14.94
N LEU A 360 -2.38 -29.35 13.63
CA LEU A 360 -2.71 -30.68 13.10
C LEU A 360 -1.53 -31.67 13.17
N ALA A 361 -0.28 -31.19 13.10
CA ALA A 361 0.90 -32.05 13.19
C ALA A 361 1.15 -32.60 14.60
N SER A 362 0.76 -31.88 15.66
CA SER A 362 0.97 -32.30 17.05
C SER A 362 -0.11 -33.28 17.56
N LEU A 363 -1.33 -33.22 17.01
CA LEU A 363 -2.42 -34.17 17.32
C LEU A 363 -2.28 -35.50 16.58
N GLY A 364 -1.75 -35.52 15.34
CA GLY A 364 -1.54 -36.76 14.58
C GLY A 364 -0.48 -37.70 15.15
N LEU A 365 0.54 -37.15 15.84
CA LEU A 365 1.63 -37.93 16.44
C LEU A 365 1.29 -38.52 17.83
N GLN A 366 0.27 -38.00 18.52
CA GLN A 366 -0.16 -38.56 19.81
C GLN A 366 -1.08 -39.79 19.67
N PHE A 367 -1.79 -39.94 18.55
CA PHE A 367 -2.63 -41.11 18.30
C PHE A 367 -1.89 -42.31 17.67
N ALA A 368 -0.73 -42.10 17.06
CA ALA A 368 0.06 -43.18 16.45
C ALA A 368 0.88 -44.02 17.44
N ARG A 369 1.10 -43.55 18.68
CA ARG A 369 1.91 -44.27 19.70
C ARG A 369 1.11 -45.15 20.67
N ARG A 370 -0.20 -45.32 20.47
CA ARG A 370 -1.04 -46.19 21.33
C ARG A 370 -1.77 -47.30 20.57
N ARG A 371 -1.11 -47.97 19.62
CA ARG A 371 -1.52 -49.32 19.15
C ARG A 371 -0.31 -50.11 18.69
N CYS A 372 0.28 -50.88 19.60
CA CYS A 372 0.78 -52.24 19.39
C CYS A 372 1.05 -52.83 20.77
N SER A 373 0.40 -53.97 21.04
CA SER A 373 0.68 -54.89 22.14
C SER A 373 1.62 -55.96 21.62
#